data_AF-A0A321LFP6-F1
#
_entry.id   AF-A0A321LFP6-F1
#
_cell.length_a   1.000
_cell.length_b   1.000
_cell.length_c   1.000
_cell.angle_alpha   90.00
_cell.angle_beta   90.00
_cell.angle_gamma   90.00
#
_symmetry.space_group_name_H-M   'P 1'
#
loop_
_entity.id
_entity.type
_entity.pdbx_description
1 polymer ?
#
loop_
_entity_poly.entity_id
_entity_poly.type
_entity_poly.pdbx_seq_one_letter_code
_entity_poly.pdbx_strand_id
1 'polypeptide(L)'
;MSRKNLRLSGCVLAIGLCMASGGMRGAAGELPHRSPVENLENSEAVIETSLGTIVIELFPKDAPRHVEYFVNQIKAGAYDGTTFFRLVKYGLIQGGDPLAKTQPAKGRAQIGTGGLNAGIPDEINKNKHIPGAVSAVLQAEKAGSTDVKPGSSGSQFFIVLNAGSAQASLDSKFTVFGRVLEGMDIAMKISETPVNDLKIANDRIEIKKISLREKTPTVEQMKIMSVVIETSLGDLKLQLMPDAAPDAARSFLRYARSGFYDGTTFFRVSQKYFLEAGNAAEWPQDSPNRKRTHSIWPVAAEKSDTKQVRGTVSLRRVDDSTLQFFFILAQDNPALDGKHVPFARVADGLDVLDKIAGAEVEGDKPKQRVEIKKVTVQ
;
A
#
# COMPACT_ATOMS: atom_id res chain seq x y z
N MET A 1 -23.55 -31.96 -10.37
CA MET A 1 -22.67 -31.02 -11.12
C MET A 1 -21.48 -30.65 -10.23
N SER A 2 -20.31 -31.20 -10.56
CA SER A 2 -19.10 -31.12 -9.75
C SER A 2 -18.47 -29.73 -9.80
N ARG A 3 -18.31 -29.08 -8.64
CA ARG A 3 -17.50 -27.86 -8.49
C ARG A 3 -16.04 -28.22 -8.69
N LYS A 4 -15.49 -27.93 -9.87
CA LYS A 4 -14.05 -27.98 -10.10
C LYS A 4 -13.39 -26.90 -9.23
N ASN A 5 -12.79 -27.33 -8.12
CA ASN A 5 -11.82 -26.54 -7.37
C ASN A 5 -10.64 -26.23 -8.29
N LEU A 6 -10.58 -25.02 -8.83
CA LEU A 6 -9.44 -24.50 -9.56
C LEU A 6 -8.30 -24.28 -8.55
N ARG A 7 -7.44 -25.28 -8.36
CA ARG A 7 -6.18 -25.13 -7.64
C ARG A 7 -5.33 -24.14 -8.44
N LEU A 8 -5.21 -22.90 -7.98
CA LEU A 8 -4.13 -22.01 -8.41
C LEU A 8 -2.81 -22.70 -8.03
N SER A 9 -2.13 -23.26 -9.02
CA SER A 9 -0.76 -23.76 -8.86
C SER A 9 0.12 -22.62 -8.37
N GLY A 10 0.90 -22.87 -7.32
CA GLY A 10 1.72 -21.86 -6.64
C GLY A 10 2.62 -21.11 -7.62
N CYS A 11 2.40 -19.80 -7.75
CA CYS A 11 3.33 -18.90 -8.42
C CYS A 11 4.50 -18.65 -7.46
N VAL A 12 5.50 -19.53 -7.50
CA VAL A 12 6.70 -19.36 -6.70
C VAL A 12 7.72 -18.51 -7.47
N LEU A 13 8.32 -17.58 -6.74
CA LEU A 13 8.98 -16.37 -7.21
C LEU A 13 10.45 -16.60 -7.57
N ALA A 14 10.72 -17.46 -8.55
CA ALA A 14 12.09 -17.67 -8.97
C ALA A 14 12.22 -17.68 -10.49
N ILE A 15 13.02 -16.74 -10.99
CA ILE A 15 13.47 -16.72 -12.37
C ILE A 15 14.84 -17.38 -12.36
N GLY A 16 14.96 -18.47 -13.09
CA GLY A 16 16.26 -18.96 -13.48
C GLY A 16 16.23 -19.33 -14.95
N LEU A 17 16.78 -18.46 -15.79
CA LEU A 17 17.47 -18.88 -16.99
C LEU A 17 18.95 -18.65 -16.73
N CYS A 18 19.62 -19.69 -16.22
CA CYS A 18 21.06 -19.64 -16.00
C CYS A 18 21.73 -19.90 -17.35
N MET A 19 22.20 -18.86 -18.03
CA MET A 19 23.22 -19.04 -19.06
C MET A 19 24.57 -18.94 -18.38
N ALA A 20 25.34 -20.04 -18.45
CA ALA A 20 26.74 -20.05 -18.04
C ALA A 20 27.48 -18.99 -18.88
N SER A 21 27.86 -17.89 -18.24
CA SER A 21 28.79 -16.91 -18.82
C SER A 21 29.99 -16.81 -17.89
N GLY A 22 31.17 -16.98 -18.48
CA GLY A 22 32.45 -17.01 -17.79
C GLY A 22 32.63 -15.76 -16.94
N GLY A 23 33.08 -15.97 -15.70
CA GLY A 23 33.21 -14.93 -14.71
C GLY A 23 34.19 -13.84 -15.13
N MET A 24 33.72 -12.60 -15.09
CA MET A 24 34.55 -11.48 -14.69
C MET A 24 34.16 -11.14 -13.25
N ARG A 25 35.05 -11.49 -12.31
CA ARG A 25 34.98 -11.02 -10.92
C ARG A 25 35.19 -9.51 -10.92
N GLY A 26 34.11 -8.74 -10.93
CA GLY A 26 34.14 -7.39 -10.36
C GLY A 26 34.30 -7.52 -8.86
N ALA A 27 35.33 -6.89 -8.30
CA ALA A 27 35.53 -6.86 -6.86
C ALA A 27 34.28 -6.31 -6.18
N ALA A 28 33.73 -7.04 -5.21
CA ALA A 28 32.71 -6.55 -4.30
C ALA A 28 33.37 -5.45 -3.45
N GLY A 29 33.26 -4.20 -3.91
CA GLY A 29 33.58 -3.05 -3.08
C GLY A 29 32.57 -3.00 -1.94
N GLU A 30 33.05 -2.93 -0.70
CA GLU A 30 32.22 -2.48 0.42
C GLU A 30 31.56 -1.15 0.04
N LEU A 31 30.26 -1.04 0.31
CA LEU A 31 29.53 0.21 0.12
C LEU A 31 30.25 1.32 0.91
N PRO A 32 30.55 2.47 0.28
CA PRO A 32 31.27 3.55 0.94
C PRO A 32 30.51 4.09 2.16
N HIS A 33 31.28 4.72 3.03
CA HIS A 33 30.90 5.30 4.32
C HIS A 33 29.57 6.07 4.28
N ARG A 34 28.74 5.84 5.31
CA ARG A 34 27.43 6.46 5.61
C ARG A 34 27.34 7.90 5.09
N SER A 35 26.50 8.12 4.08
CA SER A 35 25.85 9.44 3.98
C SER A 35 24.96 9.59 5.22
N PRO A 36 24.80 10.79 5.81
CA PRO A 36 23.77 11.00 6.81
C PRO A 36 22.49 10.45 6.21
N VAL A 37 21.79 9.57 6.92
CA VAL A 37 20.50 9.06 6.47
C VAL A 37 19.66 10.31 6.22
N GLU A 38 19.48 10.67 4.95
CA GLU A 38 18.47 11.65 4.55
C GLU A 38 17.20 11.25 5.28
N ASN A 39 16.40 12.20 5.75
CA ASN A 39 15.16 11.87 6.43
C ASN A 39 14.16 11.25 5.42
N LEU A 40 14.38 9.98 5.10
CA LEU A 40 13.60 9.17 4.17
C LEU A 40 12.27 8.75 4.80
N GLU A 41 12.09 8.93 6.12
CA GLU A 41 10.81 8.68 6.80
C GLU A 41 9.70 9.61 6.31
N ASN A 42 10.07 10.79 5.78
CA ASN A 42 9.14 11.73 5.18
C ASN A 42 9.13 11.66 3.64
N SER A 43 9.79 10.66 3.04
CA SER A 43 9.89 10.53 1.58
C SER A 43 9.02 9.41 1.03
N GLU A 44 8.45 9.65 -0.14
CA GLU A 44 7.69 8.69 -0.95
C GLU A 44 8.36 8.54 -2.32
N ALA A 45 8.38 7.32 -2.85
CA ALA A 45 8.82 7.05 -4.21
C ALA A 45 7.63 7.08 -5.17
N VAL A 46 7.71 7.91 -6.21
CA VAL A 46 6.69 8.03 -7.27
C VAL A 46 7.20 7.33 -8.51
N ILE A 47 6.54 6.23 -8.89
CA ILE A 47 6.82 5.46 -10.10
C ILE A 47 5.84 5.93 -11.19
N GLU A 48 6.36 6.68 -12.16
CA GLU A 48 5.61 7.07 -13.35
C GLU A 48 5.77 6.00 -14.43
N THR A 49 4.66 5.43 -14.90
CA THR A 49 4.67 4.38 -15.92
C THR A 49 3.94 4.82 -17.20
N SER A 50 3.99 3.98 -18.24
CA SER A 50 3.14 4.14 -19.43
C SER A 50 1.64 3.96 -19.14
N LEU A 51 1.26 3.30 -18.04
CA LEU A 51 -0.14 3.00 -17.71
C LEU A 51 -0.74 3.85 -16.58
N GLY A 52 0.09 4.65 -15.90
CA GLY A 52 -0.30 5.50 -14.77
C GLY A 52 0.81 5.61 -13.72
N THR A 53 0.49 6.21 -12.59
CA THR A 53 1.44 6.45 -11.49
C THR A 53 1.17 5.51 -10.32
N ILE A 54 2.23 5.00 -9.70
CA ILE A 54 2.20 4.24 -8.44
C ILE A 54 3.04 5.00 -7.43
N VAL A 55 2.51 5.23 -6.23
CA VAL A 55 3.24 5.87 -5.13
C VAL A 55 3.55 4.84 -4.06
N ILE A 56 4.78 4.84 -3.57
CA ILE A 56 5.29 3.88 -2.57
C ILE A 56 5.79 4.65 -1.35
N GLU A 57 5.39 4.20 -0.17
CA GLU A 57 6.06 4.51 1.10
C GLU A 57 7.21 3.55 1.31
N LEU A 58 8.37 4.09 1.70
CA LEU A 58 9.57 3.31 1.99
C LEU A 58 9.65 3.01 3.49
N PHE A 59 10.28 1.89 3.85
CA PHE A 59 10.46 1.44 5.24
C PHE A 59 11.92 1.51 5.69
N PRO A 60 12.53 2.71 5.82
CA PRO A 60 13.95 2.85 6.16
C PRO A 60 14.31 2.30 7.55
N LYS A 61 13.34 2.10 8.45
CA LYS A 61 13.56 1.46 9.76
C LYS A 61 13.62 -0.07 9.67
N ASP A 62 12.81 -0.66 8.79
CA ASP A 62 12.67 -2.11 8.69
C ASP A 62 13.64 -2.72 7.66
N ALA A 63 14.06 -1.94 6.64
CA ALA A 63 14.99 -2.34 5.60
C ALA A 63 15.97 -1.19 5.23
N PRO A 64 16.78 -0.70 6.18
CA PRO A 64 17.63 0.48 5.97
C PRO A 64 18.59 0.35 4.79
N ARG A 65 19.25 -0.80 4.61
CA ARG A 65 20.23 -1.02 3.54
C ARG A 65 19.56 -1.09 2.17
N HIS A 66 18.42 -1.78 2.09
CA HIS A 66 17.69 -1.91 0.84
C HIS A 66 17.05 -0.59 0.42
N VAL A 67 16.48 0.15 1.36
CA VAL A 67 15.91 1.49 1.10
C VAL A 67 17.00 2.48 0.66
N GLU A 68 18.14 2.51 1.35
CA GLU A 68 19.29 3.34 0.96
C GLU A 68 19.75 3.04 -0.47
N TYR A 69 19.90 1.75 -0.81
CA TYR A 69 20.26 1.33 -2.16
C TYR A 69 19.22 1.77 -3.20
N PHE A 70 17.93 1.50 -2.94
CA PHE A 70 16.82 1.85 -3.83
C PHE A 70 16.78 3.36 -4.10
N VAL A 71 16.94 4.19 -3.07
CA VAL A 71 17.01 5.65 -3.17
C VAL A 71 18.22 6.11 -3.98
N ASN A 72 19.39 5.51 -3.77
CA ASN A 72 20.57 5.84 -4.57
C ASN A 72 20.39 5.47 -6.04
N GLN A 73 19.73 4.35 -6.35
CA GLN A 73 19.36 3.98 -7.72
C GLN A 73 18.35 4.95 -8.34
N ILE A 74 17.38 5.46 -7.57
CA ILE A 74 16.47 6.53 -8.02
C ILE A 74 17.26 7.79 -8.38
N LYS A 75 18.13 8.27 -7.47
CA LYS A 75 18.94 9.48 -7.69
C LYS A 75 19.86 9.37 -8.90
N ALA A 76 20.35 8.16 -9.19
CA ALA A 76 21.18 7.87 -10.35
C ALA A 76 20.38 7.70 -11.67
N GLY A 77 19.04 7.76 -11.65
CA GLY A 77 18.21 7.50 -12.84
C GLY A 77 18.27 6.04 -13.31
N ALA A 78 18.67 5.10 -12.44
CA ALA A 78 18.88 3.71 -12.81
C ALA A 78 17.59 3.02 -13.27
N TYR A 79 16.43 3.47 -12.77
CA TYR A 79 15.11 2.94 -13.13
C TYR A 79 14.51 3.52 -14.40
N ASP A 80 14.96 4.69 -14.84
CA ASP A 80 14.37 5.41 -15.98
C ASP A 80 14.55 4.60 -17.27
N GLY A 81 13.45 4.33 -17.96
CA GLY A 81 13.40 3.50 -19.15
C GLY A 81 13.53 1.98 -18.87
N THR A 82 13.47 1.53 -17.62
CA THR A 82 13.24 0.10 -17.33
C THR A 82 11.76 -0.25 -17.61
N THR A 83 11.35 -1.51 -17.37
CA THR A 83 9.94 -1.92 -17.55
C THR A 83 9.50 -2.83 -16.41
N PHE A 84 8.20 -2.82 -16.11
CA PHE A 84 7.59 -4.00 -15.51
C PHE A 84 7.58 -5.09 -16.57
N PHE A 85 8.35 -6.16 -16.36
CA PHE A 85 8.61 -7.17 -17.39
C PHE A 85 7.95 -8.49 -17.08
N ARG A 86 7.83 -8.88 -15.81
CA ARG A 86 7.22 -10.14 -15.38
C ARG A 86 5.94 -9.86 -14.62
N LEU A 87 4.83 -10.41 -15.11
CA LEU A 87 3.49 -10.11 -14.67
C LEU A 87 2.74 -11.41 -14.38
N VAL A 88 2.35 -11.60 -13.12
CA VAL A 88 1.39 -12.63 -12.74
C VAL A 88 0.06 -11.91 -12.53
N LYS A 89 -0.90 -12.14 -13.42
CA LYS A 89 -2.22 -11.50 -13.37
C LYS A 89 -2.84 -11.61 -11.97
N TYR A 90 -3.07 -10.47 -11.33
CA TYR A 90 -3.56 -10.34 -9.95
C TYR A 90 -2.70 -10.99 -8.86
N GLY A 91 -1.50 -11.46 -9.19
CA GLY A 91 -0.54 -12.05 -8.26
C GLY A 91 0.52 -11.05 -7.84
N LEU A 92 1.34 -10.62 -8.81
CA LEU A 92 2.45 -9.69 -8.61
C LEU A 92 2.94 -9.11 -9.94
N ILE A 93 3.60 -7.96 -9.86
CA ILE A 93 4.32 -7.34 -10.97
C ILE A 93 5.77 -7.08 -10.57
N GLN A 94 6.71 -7.37 -11.46
CA GLN A 94 8.15 -7.27 -11.19
C GLN A 94 8.83 -6.36 -12.21
N GLY A 95 9.71 -5.49 -11.72
CA GLY A 95 10.44 -4.49 -12.50
C GLY A 95 11.82 -4.18 -11.91
N GLY A 96 12.48 -3.15 -12.44
CA GLY A 96 13.78 -2.68 -11.95
C GLY A 96 15.01 -3.44 -12.48
N ASP A 97 14.85 -4.26 -13.51
CA ASP A 97 15.99 -4.89 -14.20
C ASP A 97 16.61 -3.90 -15.22
N PRO A 98 17.90 -3.51 -15.08
CA PRO A 98 18.58 -2.65 -16.04
C PRO A 98 18.70 -3.24 -17.45
N LEU A 99 18.73 -4.58 -17.60
CA LEU A 99 18.75 -5.23 -18.92
C LEU A 99 17.44 -5.05 -19.69
N ALA A 100 16.37 -4.65 -19.01
CA ALA A 100 15.09 -4.36 -19.64
C ALA A 100 15.03 -3.00 -20.34
N LYS A 101 16.09 -2.17 -20.25
CA LYS A 101 16.19 -0.89 -20.98
C LYS A 101 16.45 -1.08 -22.47
N THR A 102 17.33 -2.02 -22.81
CA THR A 102 17.96 -2.10 -24.14
C THR A 102 17.46 -3.27 -24.99
N GLN A 103 16.70 -4.21 -24.41
CA GLN A 103 16.25 -5.39 -25.14
C GLN A 103 14.89 -5.16 -25.82
N PRO A 104 14.77 -5.37 -27.15
CA PRO A 104 13.48 -5.32 -27.84
C PRO A 104 12.54 -6.41 -27.32
N ALA A 105 11.24 -6.22 -27.52
CA ALA A 105 10.19 -7.09 -26.97
C ALA A 105 10.37 -8.59 -27.35
N LYS A 106 11.06 -8.89 -28.46
CA LYS A 106 11.46 -10.23 -28.90
C LYS A 106 12.95 -10.44 -28.59
N GLY A 107 13.30 -11.41 -27.73
CA GLY A 107 14.70 -11.74 -27.40
C GLY A 107 15.08 -11.65 -25.92
N ARG A 108 14.10 -11.65 -25.01
CA ARG A 108 14.22 -11.39 -23.55
C ARG A 108 14.91 -12.50 -22.73
N ALA A 109 15.85 -13.24 -23.31
CA ALA A 109 16.51 -14.36 -22.64
C ALA A 109 17.30 -13.95 -21.37
N GLN A 110 17.63 -12.66 -21.23
CA GLN A 110 18.39 -12.14 -20.08
C GLN A 110 17.56 -11.23 -19.16
N ILE A 111 16.31 -10.89 -19.52
CA ILE A 111 15.47 -10.09 -18.62
C ILE A 111 15.08 -10.96 -17.41
N GLY A 112 15.21 -10.37 -16.23
CA GLY A 112 15.10 -11.02 -14.92
C GLY A 112 16.46 -11.38 -14.30
N THR A 113 17.58 -11.26 -15.01
CA THR A 113 18.91 -11.63 -14.48
C THR A 113 19.82 -10.45 -14.15
N GLY A 114 19.49 -9.23 -14.61
CA GLY A 114 20.28 -8.04 -14.35
C GLY A 114 19.98 -7.37 -13.01
N GLY A 115 20.89 -6.53 -12.53
CA GLY A 115 20.64 -5.73 -11.32
C GLY A 115 20.44 -6.55 -10.03
N LEU A 116 20.99 -7.76 -9.96
CA LEU A 116 21.04 -8.62 -8.77
C LEU A 116 22.48 -8.67 -8.21
N ASN A 117 22.65 -9.26 -7.03
CA ASN A 117 23.93 -9.42 -6.33
C ASN A 117 24.64 -8.08 -6.05
N ALA A 118 23.90 -7.08 -5.60
CA ALA A 118 24.45 -5.76 -5.27
C ALA A 118 25.16 -5.71 -3.89
N GLY A 119 25.32 -6.85 -3.22
CA GLY A 119 25.92 -6.93 -1.89
C GLY A 119 25.04 -6.38 -0.76
N ILE A 120 23.74 -6.26 -1.00
CA ILE A 120 22.76 -5.83 0.02
C ILE A 120 22.41 -7.03 0.90
N PRO A 121 22.54 -6.94 2.23
CA PRO A 121 22.12 -8.02 3.12
C PRO A 121 20.60 -8.22 3.08
N ASP A 122 20.14 -9.43 3.38
CA ASP A 122 18.72 -9.70 3.52
C ASP A 122 18.21 -9.10 4.84
N GLU A 123 17.23 -8.20 4.76
CA GLU A 123 16.62 -7.50 5.90
C GLU A 123 15.21 -8.07 6.15
N ILE A 124 15.15 -9.36 6.48
CA ILE A 124 13.88 -10.04 6.79
C ILE A 124 13.23 -9.36 7.99
N ASN A 125 11.97 -8.95 7.83
CA ASN A 125 11.28 -8.10 8.79
C ASN A 125 9.83 -8.53 9.02
N LYS A 126 9.13 -7.81 9.92
CA LYS A 126 7.76 -8.14 10.34
C LYS A 126 6.71 -7.88 9.27
N ASN A 127 7.02 -7.10 8.23
CA ASN A 127 6.08 -6.73 7.19
C ASN A 127 5.71 -7.94 6.34
N LYS A 128 4.45 -8.00 5.93
CA LYS A 128 3.87 -9.16 5.26
C LYS A 128 3.72 -8.91 3.76
N HIS A 129 3.84 -9.95 2.96
CA HIS A 129 3.57 -9.91 1.52
C HIS A 129 2.05 -9.91 1.25
N ILE A 130 1.38 -8.86 1.72
CA ILE A 130 -0.03 -8.56 1.46
C ILE A 130 -0.14 -7.55 0.29
N PRO A 131 -1.33 -7.32 -0.28
CA PRO A 131 -1.53 -6.38 -1.38
C PRO A 131 -0.88 -5.02 -1.16
N GLY A 132 -0.05 -4.61 -2.12
CA GLY A 132 0.76 -3.41 -2.08
C GLY A 132 2.14 -3.57 -1.46
N ALA A 133 2.52 -4.73 -0.92
CA ALA A 133 3.90 -4.95 -0.46
C ALA A 133 4.88 -4.74 -1.62
N VAL A 134 5.93 -3.95 -1.37
CA VAL A 134 7.05 -3.76 -2.29
C VAL A 134 8.26 -4.46 -1.70
N SER A 135 8.78 -5.45 -2.44
CA SER A 135 9.76 -6.38 -1.92
C SER A 135 10.90 -6.62 -2.89
N ALA A 136 12.09 -6.85 -2.34
CA ALA A 136 13.32 -7.11 -3.07
C ALA A 136 13.23 -8.44 -3.83
N VAL A 137 13.81 -8.52 -5.02
CA VAL A 137 13.98 -9.80 -5.73
C VAL A 137 15.32 -10.44 -5.34
N LEU A 138 15.31 -11.75 -5.13
CA LEU A 138 16.51 -12.57 -4.96
C LEU A 138 16.75 -13.45 -6.20
N GLN A 139 18.02 -13.73 -6.49
CA GLN A 139 18.43 -14.65 -7.54
C GLN A 139 17.99 -16.08 -7.20
N ALA A 140 17.42 -16.81 -8.17
CA ALA A 140 17.16 -18.24 -8.01
C ALA A 140 18.48 -19.02 -7.91
N GLU A 141 18.53 -20.06 -7.06
CA GLU A 141 19.74 -20.88 -6.93
C GLU A 141 20.08 -21.63 -8.23
N LYS A 142 19.05 -22.07 -8.96
CA LYS A 142 19.17 -22.79 -10.24
C LYS A 142 18.02 -22.43 -11.16
N ALA A 143 18.20 -22.71 -12.45
CA ALA A 143 17.15 -22.54 -13.45
C ALA A 143 15.85 -23.26 -13.06
N GLY A 144 14.75 -22.51 -12.95
CA GLY A 144 13.43 -23.05 -12.56
C GLY A 144 13.29 -23.52 -11.11
N SER A 145 14.31 -23.38 -10.25
CA SER A 145 14.19 -23.69 -8.81
C SER A 145 13.38 -22.62 -8.11
N THR A 146 12.63 -22.97 -7.07
CA THR A 146 11.94 -22.03 -6.17
C THR A 146 12.83 -21.49 -5.04
N ASP A 147 14.01 -22.08 -4.88
CA ASP A 147 14.99 -21.67 -3.89
C ASP A 147 15.76 -20.46 -4.40
N VAL A 148 16.06 -19.56 -3.48
CA VAL A 148 16.71 -18.28 -3.77
C VAL A 148 18.01 -18.17 -3.00
N LYS A 149 19.01 -17.56 -3.61
CA LYS A 149 20.31 -17.30 -3.02
C LYS A 149 20.20 -16.12 -2.05
N PRO A 150 20.47 -16.29 -0.74
CA PRO A 150 20.47 -15.19 0.21
C PRO A 150 21.50 -14.10 -0.16
N GLY A 151 21.20 -12.84 0.18
CA GLY A 151 22.09 -11.68 -0.07
C GLY A 151 22.31 -11.34 -1.54
N SER A 152 21.47 -11.88 -2.44
CA SER A 152 21.59 -11.67 -3.89
C SER A 152 20.67 -10.57 -4.43
N SER A 153 20.07 -9.78 -3.54
CA SER A 153 19.18 -8.68 -3.96
C SER A 153 19.94 -7.54 -4.65
N GLY A 154 19.19 -6.62 -5.25
CA GLY A 154 19.72 -5.47 -5.97
C GLY A 154 18.61 -4.51 -6.41
N SER A 155 18.66 -4.02 -7.65
CA SER A 155 17.71 -3.02 -8.16
C SER A 155 16.33 -3.57 -8.49
N GLN A 156 16.20 -4.88 -8.69
CA GLN A 156 14.93 -5.51 -9.00
C GLN A 156 13.99 -5.56 -7.78
N PHE A 157 12.72 -5.27 -8.01
CA PHE A 157 11.66 -5.34 -7.00
C PHE A 157 10.37 -5.91 -7.58
N PHE A 158 9.48 -6.36 -6.71
CA PHE A 158 8.12 -6.75 -7.08
C PHE A 158 7.07 -6.11 -6.17
N ILE A 159 5.87 -5.91 -6.71
CA ILE A 159 4.69 -5.43 -6.01
C ILE A 159 3.67 -6.56 -5.92
N VAL A 160 3.23 -6.88 -4.71
CA VAL A 160 2.24 -7.93 -4.44
C VAL A 160 0.82 -7.43 -4.70
N LEU A 161 -0.01 -8.21 -5.39
CA LEU A 161 -1.37 -7.82 -5.79
C LEU A 161 -2.49 -8.67 -5.17
N ASN A 162 -2.15 -9.71 -4.40
CA ASN A 162 -3.12 -10.52 -3.66
C ASN A 162 -2.58 -10.96 -2.30
N ALA A 163 -3.47 -11.34 -1.38
CA ALA A 163 -3.14 -11.86 -0.05
C ALA A 163 -3.26 -13.39 0.01
N GLY A 164 -2.83 -14.10 -1.04
CA GLY A 164 -2.95 -15.57 -1.10
C GLY A 164 -1.96 -16.28 -0.16
N SER A 165 -2.27 -17.51 0.24
CA SER A 165 -1.36 -18.35 1.05
C SER A 165 0.01 -18.57 0.40
N ALA A 166 0.09 -18.50 -0.93
CA ALA A 166 1.35 -18.50 -1.66
C ALA A 166 2.28 -17.34 -1.25
N GLN A 167 1.72 -16.16 -0.95
CA GLN A 167 2.50 -14.98 -0.58
C GLN A 167 3.03 -15.05 0.84
N ALA A 168 2.33 -15.73 1.75
CA ALA A 168 2.83 -15.94 3.12
C ALA A 168 4.18 -16.71 3.15
N SER A 169 4.45 -17.53 2.12
CA SER A 169 5.74 -18.23 1.98
C SER A 169 6.92 -17.31 1.64
N LEU A 170 6.66 -16.05 1.24
CA LEU A 170 7.68 -15.06 0.92
C LEU A 170 8.18 -14.32 2.16
N ASP A 171 7.38 -14.22 3.23
CA ASP A 171 7.65 -13.40 4.42
C ASP A 171 8.96 -13.74 5.13
N SER A 172 9.41 -14.99 5.06
CA SER A 172 10.66 -15.45 5.69
C SER A 172 11.86 -15.42 4.75
N LYS A 173 11.69 -15.00 3.49
CA LYS A 173 12.70 -15.11 2.44
C LYS A 173 13.07 -13.78 1.79
N PHE A 174 12.11 -12.86 1.64
CA PHE A 174 12.32 -11.62 0.90
C PHE A 174 12.18 -10.40 1.79
N THR A 175 12.96 -9.37 1.49
CA THR A 175 12.96 -8.09 2.20
C THR A 175 11.82 -7.21 1.69
N VAL A 176 10.79 -7.00 2.50
CA VAL A 176 9.76 -5.97 2.24
C VAL A 176 10.33 -4.62 2.65
N PHE A 177 10.56 -3.75 1.68
CA PHE A 177 11.20 -2.43 1.90
C PHE A 177 10.24 -1.25 1.68
N GLY A 178 8.99 -1.50 1.31
CA GLY A 178 7.98 -0.48 1.18
C GLY A 178 6.58 -1.02 0.95
N ARG A 179 5.62 -0.11 0.78
CA ARG A 179 4.23 -0.42 0.40
C ARG A 179 3.66 0.58 -0.59
N VAL A 180 2.74 0.14 -1.45
CA VAL A 180 1.96 1.01 -2.33
C VAL A 180 0.97 1.84 -1.49
N LEU A 181 1.02 3.16 -1.66
CA LEU A 181 0.10 4.13 -1.06
C LEU A 181 -1.02 4.53 -2.02
N GLU A 182 -0.68 4.72 -3.30
CA GLU A 182 -1.58 5.18 -4.36
C GLU A 182 -1.27 4.42 -5.65
N GLY A 183 -2.28 4.23 -6.51
CA GLY A 183 -2.10 3.54 -7.80
C GLY A 183 -2.17 2.01 -7.72
N MET A 184 -2.87 1.46 -6.72
CA MET A 184 -3.09 0.00 -6.66
C MET A 184 -3.88 -0.52 -7.86
N ASP A 185 -4.83 0.27 -8.36
CA ASP A 185 -5.56 0.03 -9.61
C ASP A 185 -4.64 0.06 -10.84
N ILE A 186 -3.65 0.95 -10.85
CA ILE A 186 -2.61 0.98 -11.90
C ILE A 186 -1.76 -0.29 -11.83
N ALA A 187 -1.33 -0.73 -10.65
CA ALA A 187 -0.58 -1.97 -10.47
C ALA A 187 -1.38 -3.20 -10.95
N MET A 188 -2.70 -3.23 -10.66
CA MET A 188 -3.61 -4.25 -11.17
C MET A 188 -3.71 -4.21 -12.70
N LYS A 189 -3.92 -3.02 -13.29
CA LYS A 189 -3.97 -2.82 -14.74
C LYS A 189 -2.68 -3.28 -15.43
N ILE A 190 -1.52 -2.99 -14.84
CA ILE A 190 -0.23 -3.48 -15.34
C ILE A 190 -0.25 -5.02 -15.40
N SER A 191 -0.71 -5.69 -14.33
CA SER A 191 -0.74 -7.17 -14.26
C SER A 191 -1.66 -7.84 -15.28
N GLU A 192 -2.62 -7.11 -15.85
CA GLU A 192 -3.55 -7.61 -16.86
C GLU A 192 -2.96 -7.62 -18.28
N THR A 193 -1.83 -6.96 -18.49
CA THR A 193 -1.13 -6.93 -19.78
C THR A 193 -0.85 -8.37 -20.26
N PRO A 194 -1.11 -8.70 -21.53
CA PRO A 194 -0.82 -10.03 -22.08
C PRO A 194 0.64 -10.42 -21.86
N VAL A 195 0.87 -11.69 -21.52
CA VAL A 195 2.20 -12.27 -21.28
C VAL A 195 2.43 -13.50 -22.14
N ASN A 196 3.70 -13.88 -22.34
CA ASN A 196 4.07 -15.19 -22.87
C ASN A 196 4.03 -16.27 -21.77
N ASP A 197 4.41 -17.51 -22.11
CA ASP A 197 4.39 -18.66 -21.18
C ASP A 197 5.30 -18.46 -19.96
N LEU A 198 6.36 -17.67 -20.09
CA LEU A 198 7.30 -17.32 -19.02
C LEU A 198 6.79 -16.16 -18.14
N LYS A 199 5.53 -15.72 -18.33
CA LYS A 199 4.91 -14.59 -17.63
C LYS A 199 5.59 -13.25 -17.93
N ILE A 200 6.28 -13.17 -19.06
CA ILE A 200 6.93 -11.96 -19.51
C ILE A 200 5.95 -11.17 -20.39
N ALA A 201 5.75 -9.89 -20.08
CA ALA A 201 4.81 -9.00 -20.78
C ALA A 201 5.07 -8.98 -22.29
N ASN A 202 4.06 -9.10 -23.14
CA ASN A 202 4.25 -8.99 -24.59
C ASN A 202 4.56 -7.54 -24.98
N ASP A 203 3.81 -6.62 -24.37
CA ASP A 203 3.99 -5.18 -24.53
C ASP A 203 4.97 -4.62 -23.51
N ARG A 204 5.56 -3.46 -23.84
CA ARG A 204 6.48 -2.75 -22.95
C ARG A 204 5.67 -1.89 -21.98
N ILE A 205 5.88 -2.12 -20.68
CA ILE A 205 5.27 -1.35 -19.59
C ILE A 205 6.36 -0.51 -18.94
N GLU A 206 6.74 0.54 -19.66
CA GLU A 206 7.86 1.40 -19.32
C GLU A 206 7.68 2.09 -17.98
N ILE A 207 8.71 2.02 -17.14
CA ILE A 207 8.92 2.90 -16.01
C ILE A 207 9.62 4.13 -16.57
N LYS A 208 8.85 5.20 -16.79
CA LYS A 208 9.35 6.44 -17.38
C LYS A 208 10.35 7.11 -16.44
N LYS A 209 9.98 7.18 -15.16
CA LYS A 209 10.78 7.78 -14.11
C LYS A 209 10.39 7.20 -12.76
N ILE A 210 11.36 7.06 -11.87
CA ILE A 210 11.09 7.01 -10.43
C ILE A 210 11.67 8.28 -9.80
N SER A 211 10.89 8.97 -8.98
CA SER A 211 11.33 10.17 -8.27
C SER A 211 10.98 10.10 -6.79
N LEU A 212 11.66 10.90 -5.97
CA LEU A 212 11.31 11.08 -4.56
C LEU A 212 10.51 12.36 -4.39
N ARG A 213 9.49 12.30 -3.53
CA ARG A 213 8.75 13.48 -3.05
C ARG A 213 8.57 13.40 -1.54
N GLU A 214 8.28 14.53 -0.92
CA GLU A 214 7.81 14.53 0.47
C GLU A 214 6.39 13.96 0.58
N LYS A 215 6.05 13.41 1.75
CA LYS A 215 4.69 12.95 2.07
C LYS A 215 3.67 14.04 1.77
N THR A 216 2.69 13.69 0.93
CA THR A 216 1.62 14.60 0.52
C THR A 216 0.23 14.02 0.86
N PRO A 217 -0.75 14.86 1.22
CA PRO A 217 -0.63 16.31 1.48
C PRO A 217 0.27 16.63 2.69
N THR A 218 0.90 17.80 2.66
CA THR A 218 1.65 18.34 3.81
C THR A 218 0.70 18.72 4.94
N VAL A 219 1.23 18.95 6.15
CA VAL A 219 0.42 19.42 7.30
C VAL A 219 -0.33 20.71 6.94
N GLU A 220 0.37 21.67 6.34
CA GLU A 220 -0.21 22.96 5.92
C GLU A 220 -1.26 22.80 4.83
N GLN A 221 -1.06 21.90 3.87
CA GLN A 221 -2.08 21.58 2.87
C GLN A 221 -3.32 20.98 3.54
N MET A 222 -3.15 20.05 4.48
CA MET A 222 -4.28 19.43 5.19
C MET A 222 -5.07 20.41 6.06
N LYS A 223 -4.46 21.49 6.57
CA LYS A 223 -5.16 22.51 7.37
C LYS A 223 -6.25 23.24 6.59
N ILE A 224 -6.08 23.41 5.28
CA ILE A 224 -7.06 24.08 4.42
C ILE A 224 -7.99 23.11 3.69
N MET A 225 -7.73 21.81 3.77
CA MET A 225 -8.59 20.79 3.19
C MET A 225 -9.79 20.53 4.08
N SER A 226 -10.89 20.10 3.45
CA SER A 226 -12.05 19.56 4.17
C SER A 226 -12.49 18.23 3.56
N VAL A 227 -13.26 17.46 4.32
CA VAL A 227 -13.83 16.20 3.83
C VAL A 227 -15.34 16.27 3.99
N VAL A 228 -16.10 15.83 2.99
CA VAL A 228 -17.54 15.63 3.11
C VAL A 228 -17.83 14.13 3.06
N ILE A 229 -18.49 13.62 4.10
CA ILE A 229 -19.06 12.28 4.13
C ILE A 229 -20.55 12.41 3.81
N GLU A 230 -20.92 12.04 2.60
CA GLU A 230 -22.32 12.03 2.15
C GLU A 230 -22.99 10.74 2.65
N THR A 231 -24.05 10.85 3.44
CA THR A 231 -24.74 9.68 4.02
C THR A 231 -26.18 9.52 3.52
N SER A 232 -26.84 8.42 3.88
CA SER A 232 -28.28 8.26 3.66
C SER A 232 -29.14 9.21 4.53
N LEU A 233 -28.59 9.79 5.60
CA LEU A 233 -29.33 10.62 6.55
C LEU A 233 -28.99 12.12 6.51
N GLY A 234 -27.99 12.51 5.71
CA GLY A 234 -27.47 13.88 5.55
C GLY A 234 -25.96 13.88 5.39
N ASP A 235 -25.35 15.05 5.26
CA ASP A 235 -23.91 15.17 5.03
C ASP A 235 -23.18 15.56 6.33
N LEU A 236 -21.96 15.04 6.50
CA LEU A 236 -21.05 15.44 7.57
C LEU A 236 -19.82 16.09 6.94
N LYS A 237 -19.57 17.37 7.26
CA LYS A 237 -18.34 18.04 6.84
C LYS A 237 -17.31 17.96 7.96
N LEU A 238 -16.13 17.47 7.63
CA LEU A 238 -15.00 17.34 8.54
C LEU A 238 -13.93 18.40 8.24
N GLN A 239 -13.38 18.96 9.30
CA GLN A 239 -12.12 19.71 9.28
C GLN A 239 -11.00 18.82 9.82
N LEU A 240 -9.91 18.69 9.07
CA LEU A 240 -8.75 17.91 9.51
C LEU A 240 -8.00 18.62 10.65
N MET A 241 -7.35 17.83 11.51
CA MET A 241 -6.49 18.27 12.61
C MET A 241 -5.07 17.69 12.43
N PRO A 242 -4.37 18.03 11.34
CA PRO A 242 -3.12 17.38 10.94
C PRO A 242 -1.94 17.67 11.87
N ASP A 243 -2.01 18.68 12.74
CA ASP A 243 -0.95 18.92 13.74
C ASP A 243 -0.92 17.82 14.82
N ALA A 244 -2.07 17.21 15.10
CA ALA A 244 -2.21 16.18 16.13
C ALA A 244 -1.86 14.78 15.63
N ALA A 245 -2.20 14.48 14.37
CA ALA A 245 -2.04 13.15 13.77
C ALA A 245 -1.93 13.22 12.23
N PRO A 246 -0.81 13.72 11.69
CA PRO A 246 -0.64 13.91 10.26
C PRO A 246 -0.69 12.61 9.45
N ASP A 247 -0.11 11.50 9.92
CA ASP A 247 -0.11 10.24 9.17
C ASP A 247 -1.48 9.55 9.20
N ALA A 248 -2.23 9.68 10.30
CA ALA A 248 -3.63 9.24 10.39
C ALA A 248 -4.53 10.02 9.41
N ALA A 249 -4.39 11.35 9.37
CA ALA A 249 -5.13 12.19 8.44
C ALA A 249 -4.81 11.82 6.98
N ARG A 250 -3.54 11.65 6.61
CA ARG A 250 -3.14 11.19 5.27
C ARG A 250 -3.70 9.82 4.94
N SER A 251 -3.67 8.87 5.88
CA SER A 251 -4.20 7.53 5.69
C SER A 251 -5.70 7.56 5.37
N PHE A 252 -6.48 8.32 6.15
CA PHE A 252 -7.91 8.50 5.91
C PHE A 252 -8.18 9.15 4.54
N LEU A 253 -7.46 10.22 4.19
CA LEU A 253 -7.58 10.89 2.90
C LEU A 253 -7.30 9.96 1.72
N ARG A 254 -6.34 9.04 1.84
CA ARG A 254 -6.02 8.04 0.80
C ARG A 254 -7.17 7.07 0.60
N TYR A 255 -7.72 6.53 1.69
CA TYR A 255 -8.88 5.64 1.59
C TYR A 255 -10.08 6.37 0.98
N ALA A 256 -10.36 7.61 1.39
CA ALA A 256 -11.39 8.46 0.80
C ALA A 256 -11.19 8.66 -0.72
N ARG A 257 -10.02 9.12 -1.15
CA ARG A 257 -9.70 9.34 -2.58
C ARG A 257 -9.77 8.06 -3.41
N SER A 258 -9.44 6.92 -2.81
CA SER A 258 -9.57 5.63 -3.49
C SER A 258 -11.03 5.17 -3.66
N GLY A 259 -11.99 5.84 -3.03
CA GLY A 259 -13.40 5.43 -2.98
C GLY A 259 -13.64 4.23 -2.06
N PHE A 260 -12.73 3.93 -1.13
CA PHE A 260 -12.84 2.80 -0.22
C PHE A 260 -14.09 2.92 0.67
N TYR A 261 -14.38 4.10 1.19
CA TYR A 261 -15.52 4.28 2.09
C TYR A 261 -16.88 4.24 1.36
N ASP A 262 -16.89 4.42 0.05
CA ASP A 262 -18.12 4.50 -0.74
C ASP A 262 -18.91 3.18 -0.70
N GLY A 263 -20.19 3.28 -0.33
CA GLY A 263 -21.10 2.18 -0.11
C GLY A 263 -20.91 1.43 1.22
N THR A 264 -19.94 1.79 2.06
CA THR A 264 -19.85 1.24 3.43
C THR A 264 -20.94 1.83 4.33
N THR A 265 -20.97 1.48 5.61
CA THR A 265 -21.97 1.95 6.57
C THR A 265 -21.32 2.46 7.84
N PHE A 266 -22.07 3.26 8.58
CA PHE A 266 -21.90 3.32 10.04
C PHE A 266 -22.46 2.03 10.63
N PHE A 267 -21.63 0.99 10.71
CA PHE A 267 -22.05 -0.37 11.08
C PHE A 267 -22.26 -0.54 12.58
N ARG A 268 -21.73 0.39 13.38
CA ARG A 268 -21.87 0.40 14.84
C ARG A 268 -22.24 1.80 15.32
N VAL A 269 -23.32 1.90 16.08
CA VAL A 269 -23.82 3.10 16.75
C VAL A 269 -24.03 2.74 18.21
N SER A 270 -23.05 3.06 19.06
CA SER A 270 -23.08 2.63 20.46
C SER A 270 -23.79 3.64 21.33
N GLN A 271 -25.00 3.32 21.79
CA GLN A 271 -25.80 4.04 22.79
C GLN A 271 -25.74 5.58 22.71
N LYS A 272 -25.75 6.16 21.49
CA LYS A 272 -25.63 7.60 21.23
C LYS A 272 -24.27 8.24 21.61
N TYR A 273 -23.22 7.48 21.87
CA TYR A 273 -21.88 7.97 22.19
C TYR A 273 -20.99 8.13 20.96
N PHE A 274 -20.96 7.12 20.07
CA PHE A 274 -20.15 7.20 18.85
C PHE A 274 -20.71 6.35 17.72
N LEU A 275 -20.34 6.75 16.50
CA LEU A 275 -20.63 6.05 15.24
C LEU A 275 -19.33 5.51 14.67
N GLU A 276 -19.26 4.24 14.29
CA GLU A 276 -18.06 3.64 13.69
C GLU A 276 -18.32 3.17 12.25
N ALA A 277 -17.33 3.39 11.39
CA ALA A 277 -17.35 3.10 9.97
C ALA A 277 -15.99 2.55 9.46
N GLY A 278 -15.90 2.31 8.15
CA GLY A 278 -14.69 1.81 7.49
C GLY A 278 -14.59 0.29 7.38
N ASN A 279 -15.65 -0.46 7.67
CA ASN A 279 -15.63 -1.91 7.50
C ASN A 279 -15.88 -2.33 6.03
N ALA A 280 -14.87 -2.88 5.36
CA ALA A 280 -14.99 -3.42 3.99
C ALA A 280 -16.06 -4.53 3.86
N ALA A 281 -16.39 -5.23 4.95
CA ALA A 281 -17.43 -6.25 4.92
C ALA A 281 -18.84 -5.68 4.63
N GLU A 282 -19.03 -4.36 4.85
CA GLU A 282 -20.33 -3.68 4.75
C GLU A 282 -20.72 -3.28 3.33
N TRP A 283 -19.81 -3.33 2.35
CA TRP A 283 -20.16 -3.00 0.96
C TRP A 283 -21.33 -3.86 0.45
N PRO A 284 -22.23 -3.32 -0.39
CA PRO A 284 -23.22 -4.14 -1.11
C PRO A 284 -22.56 -5.28 -1.89
N GLN A 285 -23.26 -6.39 -2.11
CA GLN A 285 -22.70 -7.58 -2.77
C GLN A 285 -22.25 -7.32 -4.22
N ASP A 286 -22.95 -6.43 -4.90
CA ASP A 286 -22.69 -5.96 -6.25
C ASP A 286 -21.71 -4.79 -6.33
N SER A 287 -21.25 -4.27 -5.18
CA SER A 287 -20.32 -3.14 -5.14
C SER A 287 -19.03 -3.43 -5.92
N PRO A 288 -18.57 -2.50 -6.79
CA PRO A 288 -17.29 -2.66 -7.48
C PRO A 288 -16.11 -2.77 -6.50
N ASN A 289 -16.21 -2.18 -5.30
CA ASN A 289 -15.18 -2.28 -4.28
C ASN A 289 -14.94 -3.72 -3.80
N ARG A 290 -15.94 -4.61 -3.86
CA ARG A 290 -15.72 -6.04 -3.53
C ARG A 290 -14.81 -6.76 -4.53
N LYS A 291 -14.66 -6.22 -5.74
CA LYS A 291 -13.79 -6.78 -6.80
C LYS A 291 -12.43 -6.11 -6.87
N ARG A 292 -12.24 -4.98 -6.18
CA ARG A 292 -11.00 -4.22 -6.18
C ARG A 292 -10.03 -4.77 -5.15
N THR A 293 -8.77 -4.81 -5.51
CA THR A 293 -7.68 -5.01 -4.55
C THR A 293 -7.39 -3.67 -3.87
N HIS A 294 -7.45 -3.65 -2.54
CA HIS A 294 -7.10 -2.50 -1.72
C HIS A 294 -5.79 -2.77 -0.99
N SER A 295 -4.89 -1.79 -0.98
CA SER A 295 -3.72 -1.83 -0.12
C SER A 295 -4.10 -1.32 1.26
N ILE A 296 -4.43 -2.25 2.17
CA ILE A 296 -4.83 -1.93 3.54
C ILE A 296 -3.68 -2.32 4.45
N TRP A 297 -2.93 -1.33 4.91
CA TRP A 297 -1.76 -1.54 5.75
C TRP A 297 -1.88 -0.81 7.09
N PRO A 298 -1.38 -1.42 8.18
CA PRO A 298 -1.33 -0.75 9.47
C PRO A 298 -0.40 0.47 9.39
N VAL A 299 -0.86 1.59 9.92
CA VAL A 299 -0.06 2.81 10.15
C VAL A 299 0.24 2.89 11.64
N ALA A 300 1.42 3.36 12.03
CA ALA A 300 1.73 3.56 13.44
C ALA A 300 0.69 4.50 14.08
N ALA A 301 0.18 4.14 15.25
CA ALA A 301 -0.82 4.95 15.91
C ALA A 301 -0.16 6.16 16.57
N GLU A 302 -0.37 7.35 16.01
CA GLU A 302 0.19 8.60 16.53
C GLU A 302 -0.30 8.88 17.95
N LYS A 303 0.58 9.40 18.79
CA LYS A 303 0.24 9.85 20.14
C LYS A 303 -0.37 11.24 20.04
N SER A 304 -1.45 11.48 20.77
CA SER A 304 -2.15 12.75 20.75
C SER A 304 -2.76 13.03 22.11
N ASP A 305 -2.66 14.27 22.56
CA ASP A 305 -3.31 14.78 23.78
C ASP A 305 -4.69 15.40 23.48
N THR A 306 -5.14 15.34 22.21
CA THR A 306 -6.45 15.85 21.80
C THR A 306 -7.56 15.12 22.53
N LYS A 307 -8.44 15.90 23.15
CA LYS A 307 -9.57 15.41 23.95
C LYS A 307 -10.65 14.80 23.07
N GLN A 308 -11.22 13.70 23.54
CA GLN A 308 -12.30 12.97 22.90
C GLN A 308 -13.65 13.60 23.26
N VAL A 309 -13.96 14.72 22.60
CA VAL A 309 -15.20 15.48 22.77
C VAL A 309 -16.15 15.29 21.59
N ARG A 310 -17.42 15.67 21.75
CA ARG A 310 -18.44 15.64 20.69
C ARG A 310 -17.92 16.25 19.38
N GLY A 311 -18.16 15.54 18.28
CA GLY A 311 -17.71 15.88 16.93
C GLY A 311 -16.28 15.43 16.61
N THR A 312 -15.51 14.92 17.57
CA THR A 312 -14.16 14.41 17.29
C THR A 312 -14.22 13.18 16.40
N VAL A 313 -13.38 13.15 15.37
CA VAL A 313 -13.21 12.01 14.45
C VAL A 313 -11.84 11.39 14.69
N SER A 314 -11.84 10.09 14.99
CA SER A 314 -10.62 9.35 15.33
C SER A 314 -10.49 8.09 14.50
N LEU A 315 -9.27 7.71 14.15
CA LEU A 315 -8.98 6.34 13.72
C LEU A 315 -8.96 5.41 14.92
N ARG A 316 -9.55 4.22 14.76
CA ARG A 316 -9.51 3.18 15.79
C ARG A 316 -8.12 2.59 15.86
N ARG A 317 -7.50 2.73 17.03
CA ARG A 317 -6.25 2.05 17.38
C ARG A 317 -6.50 0.55 17.62
N VAL A 318 -5.62 -0.27 17.09
CA VAL A 318 -5.49 -1.72 17.35
C VAL A 318 -4.01 -1.95 17.64
N ASP A 319 -3.71 -2.34 18.88
CA ASP A 319 -2.36 -2.41 19.43
C ASP A 319 -1.61 -1.08 19.21
N ASP A 320 -0.45 -1.10 18.55
CA ASP A 320 0.37 0.09 18.25
C ASP A 320 0.05 0.71 16.88
N SER A 321 -1.07 0.34 16.25
CA SER A 321 -1.39 0.74 14.88
C SER A 321 -2.83 1.20 14.67
N THR A 322 -3.08 1.87 13.55
CA THR A 322 -4.41 2.17 13.02
C THR A 322 -4.56 1.58 11.62
N LEU A 323 -5.81 1.33 11.24
CA LEU A 323 -6.19 0.86 9.92
C LEU A 323 -7.27 1.80 9.34
N GLN A 324 -8.15 1.30 8.48
CA GLN A 324 -9.18 2.10 7.81
C GLN A 324 -10.37 2.51 8.70
N PHE A 325 -10.51 1.91 9.89
CA PHE A 325 -11.67 2.10 10.76
C PHE A 325 -11.60 3.46 11.46
N PHE A 326 -12.69 4.23 11.36
CA PHE A 326 -12.82 5.50 12.05
C PHE A 326 -14.13 5.57 12.82
N PHE A 327 -14.17 6.42 13.83
CA PHE A 327 -15.40 6.74 14.54
C PHE A 327 -15.56 8.23 14.76
N ILE A 328 -16.82 8.67 14.93
CA ILE A 328 -17.21 10.05 15.23
C ILE A 328 -17.94 10.04 16.57
N LEU A 329 -17.52 10.88 17.51
CA LEU A 329 -18.17 11.03 18.80
C LEU A 329 -19.43 11.88 18.71
N ALA A 330 -20.56 11.36 19.13
CA ALA A 330 -21.82 12.10 19.28
C ALA A 330 -21.92 12.79 20.67
N GLN A 331 -21.12 12.35 21.65
CA GLN A 331 -21.00 12.94 22.98
C GLN A 331 -19.55 12.91 23.45
N ASP A 332 -19.23 13.72 24.47
CA ASP A 332 -17.92 13.70 25.11
C ASP A 332 -17.65 12.32 25.73
N ASN A 333 -16.43 11.82 25.56
CA ASN A 333 -16.00 10.57 26.13
C ASN A 333 -14.53 10.60 26.57
N PRO A 334 -14.23 11.22 27.73
CA PRO A 334 -12.87 11.29 28.27
C PRO A 334 -12.23 9.91 28.52
N ALA A 335 -13.03 8.85 28.65
CA ALA A 335 -12.51 7.50 28.83
C ALA A 335 -11.77 6.97 27.58
N LEU A 336 -11.90 7.63 26.43
CA LEU A 336 -11.19 7.31 25.18
C LEU A 336 -9.94 8.19 24.96
N ASP A 337 -9.67 9.17 25.83
CA ASP A 337 -8.47 10.01 25.74
C ASP A 337 -7.20 9.15 25.70
N GLY A 338 -6.30 9.44 24.75
CA GLY A 338 -5.04 8.73 24.55
C GLY A 338 -5.17 7.29 24.01
N LYS A 339 -6.39 6.74 23.87
CA LYS A 339 -6.63 5.35 23.41
C LYS A 339 -6.80 5.22 21.90
N HIS A 340 -7.19 6.30 21.22
CA HIS A 340 -7.40 6.36 19.77
C HIS A 340 -6.67 7.56 19.18
N VAL A 341 -6.74 7.73 17.86
CA VAL A 341 -5.98 8.76 17.15
C VAL A 341 -6.93 9.80 16.54
N PRO A 342 -7.23 10.91 17.25
CA PRO A 342 -7.99 12.02 16.70
C PRO A 342 -7.24 12.67 15.54
N PHE A 343 -7.89 12.77 14.38
CA PHE A 343 -7.29 13.36 13.18
C PHE A 343 -8.19 14.38 12.48
N ALA A 344 -9.46 14.48 12.86
CA ALA A 344 -10.39 15.46 12.33
C ALA A 344 -11.51 15.77 13.34
N ARG A 345 -12.33 16.77 13.03
CA ARG A 345 -13.57 17.09 13.76
C ARG A 345 -14.69 17.41 12.79
N VAL A 346 -15.94 17.17 13.19
CA VAL A 346 -17.12 17.62 12.47
C VAL A 346 -17.18 19.15 12.53
N ALA A 347 -17.12 19.79 11.37
CA ALA A 347 -17.24 21.23 11.19
C ALA A 347 -18.67 21.65 10.83
N ASP A 348 -19.43 20.77 10.17
CA ASP A 348 -20.84 20.97 9.83
C ASP A 348 -21.58 19.62 9.80
N GLY A 349 -22.89 19.64 10.05
CA GLY A 349 -23.74 18.44 10.13
C GLY A 349 -23.82 17.79 11.51
N LEU A 350 -23.67 18.56 12.60
CA LEU A 350 -23.82 18.01 13.96
C LEU A 350 -25.25 17.50 14.26
N ASP A 351 -26.26 18.07 13.62
CA ASP A 351 -27.64 17.58 13.63
C ASP A 351 -27.78 16.24 12.88
N VAL A 352 -27.07 16.07 11.76
CA VAL A 352 -26.98 14.79 11.05
C VAL A 352 -26.27 13.74 11.91
N LEU A 353 -25.19 14.11 12.60
CA LEU A 353 -24.52 13.25 13.57
C LEU A 353 -25.48 12.77 14.66
N ASP A 354 -26.27 13.67 15.25
CA ASP A 354 -27.26 13.32 16.28
C ASP A 354 -28.36 12.42 15.72
N LYS A 355 -28.81 12.69 14.49
CA LYS A 355 -29.81 11.87 13.79
C LYS A 355 -29.31 10.45 13.55
N ILE A 356 -28.05 10.27 13.14
CA ILE A 356 -27.46 8.94 12.98
C ILE A 356 -27.27 8.27 14.34
N ALA A 357 -26.80 9.02 15.36
CA ALA A 357 -26.61 8.52 16.71
C ALA A 357 -27.92 8.07 17.38
N GLY A 358 -29.04 8.69 17.00
CA GLY A 358 -30.39 8.37 17.47
C GLY A 358 -31.09 7.26 16.69
N ALA A 359 -30.44 6.65 15.70
CA ALA A 359 -31.04 5.55 14.93
C ALA A 359 -31.41 4.36 15.82
N GLU A 360 -32.50 3.66 15.47
CA GLU A 360 -32.84 2.40 16.14
C GLU A 360 -31.76 1.35 15.88
N VAL A 361 -31.33 0.67 16.94
CA VAL A 361 -30.29 -0.36 16.91
C VAL A 361 -30.79 -1.70 17.43
N GLU A 362 -30.18 -2.79 16.93
CA GLU A 362 -30.19 -4.12 17.52
C GLU A 362 -28.79 -4.40 18.07
N GLY A 363 -28.64 -4.40 19.40
CA GLY A 363 -27.33 -4.26 20.03
C GLY A 363 -26.74 -2.88 19.73
N ASP A 364 -25.58 -2.82 19.08
CA ASP A 364 -25.00 -1.57 18.56
C ASP A 364 -25.19 -1.43 17.03
N LYS A 365 -25.82 -2.38 16.35
CA LYS A 365 -25.98 -2.34 14.89
C LYS A 365 -27.25 -1.58 14.51
N PRO A 366 -27.20 -0.54 13.66
CA PRO A 366 -28.41 0.11 13.16
C PRO A 366 -29.36 -0.87 12.45
N LYS A 367 -30.65 -0.84 12.81
CA LYS A 367 -31.70 -1.61 12.13
C LYS A 367 -31.89 -1.13 10.70
N GLN A 368 -31.80 0.18 10.50
CA GLN A 368 -31.79 0.80 9.17
C GLN A 368 -30.36 1.04 8.73
N ARG A 369 -30.06 0.72 7.46
CA ARG A 369 -28.73 0.91 6.88
C ARG A 369 -28.40 2.40 6.79
N VAL A 370 -27.43 2.85 7.59
CA VAL A 370 -26.85 4.19 7.47
C VAL A 370 -25.66 4.11 6.53
N GLU A 371 -25.91 4.32 5.24
CA GLU A 371 -24.92 4.19 4.18
C GLU A 371 -24.06 5.44 4.06
N ILE A 372 -22.75 5.24 3.89
CA ILE A 372 -21.82 6.26 3.40
C ILE A 372 -21.84 6.16 1.88
N LYS A 373 -22.54 7.09 1.22
CA LYS A 373 -22.68 7.11 -0.23
C LYS A 373 -21.35 7.44 -0.88
N LYS A 374 -20.67 8.45 -0.35
CA LYS A 374 -19.40 8.95 -0.88
C LYS A 374 -18.60 9.68 0.18
N VAL A 375 -17.28 9.61 0.09
CA VAL A 375 -16.38 10.49 0.86
C VAL A 375 -15.55 11.35 -0.09
N THR A 376 -15.84 12.65 -0.12
CA THR A 376 -15.20 13.61 -1.02
C THR A 376 -14.18 14.46 -0.25
N VAL A 377 -12.96 14.56 -0.77
CA VAL A 377 -11.92 15.45 -0.27
C VAL A 377 -11.97 16.76 -1.08
N GLN A 378 -12.07 17.89 -0.40
CA GLN A 378 -12.19 19.24 -0.97
C GLN A 378 -10.96 20.10 -0.68
#